data_AF-B4QQJ0-F1
#
_entry.id   AF-B4QQJ0-F1
#
_cell.length_a   1.000
_cell.length_b   1.000
_cell.length_c   1.000
_cell.angle_alpha   90.00
_cell.angle_beta   90.00
_cell.angle_gamma   90.00
#
_symmetry.space_group_name_H-M   'P 1'
#
loop_
_entity.id
_entity.type
_entity.pdbx_description
1 polymer ?
#
loop_
_entity_poly.entity_id
_entity_poly.type
_entity_poly.pdbx_seq_one_letter_code
_entity_poly.pdbx_strand_id
1 'polypeptide(L)'
;MTMRPDDHRRKWDKNEYEKLAAERLLNQVAPKEEEPVQRENLKRRDYKVDLDSKLGKSVVINKNTPTSQSGGYYCNVCDCVVKDSINFLDHINGKKHQRNLGMSMKVERSTVDQVKERFQQNKKKMEEKQKDYELERRLREAKEEEDRYKEHRKEKRKERKRKAEDTDFESGGMTDDMAAIMGFSGFGGSKKNS
;
A
#
# COMPACT_ATOMS: atom_id res chain seq x y z
N MET A 1 -42.34 -17.92 -41.37
CA MET A 1 -42.97 -16.93 -42.27
C MET A 1 -44.35 -16.62 -41.72
N THR A 2 -44.51 -15.52 -41.00
CA THR A 2 -45.81 -15.01 -40.57
C THR A 2 -45.99 -13.63 -41.20
N MET A 3 -46.88 -13.58 -42.19
CA MET A 3 -47.21 -12.37 -42.95
C MET A 3 -47.70 -11.29 -41.98
N ARG A 4 -47.07 -10.11 -42.02
CA ARG A 4 -47.56 -8.92 -41.31
C ARG A 4 -48.83 -8.43 -42.02
N PRO A 5 -49.99 -8.35 -41.35
CA PRO A 5 -51.18 -7.78 -41.96
C PRO A 5 -51.03 -6.26 -42.15
N ASP A 6 -51.39 -5.74 -43.34
CA ASP A 6 -51.33 -4.32 -43.77
C ASP A 6 -52.30 -3.37 -43.02
N ASP A 7 -52.82 -3.77 -41.86
CA ASP A 7 -53.71 -2.95 -41.03
C ASP A 7 -52.92 -2.26 -39.91
N HIS A 8 -52.84 -0.93 -39.95
CA HIS A 8 -52.21 -0.07 -38.92
C HIS A 8 -52.95 -0.07 -37.57
N ARG A 9 -53.94 -0.96 -37.39
CA ARG A 9 -54.69 -1.12 -36.16
C ARG A 9 -54.13 -2.32 -35.39
N ARG A 10 -53.53 -2.05 -34.23
CA ARG A 10 -52.96 -3.07 -33.34
C ARG A 10 -54.05 -4.04 -32.86
N LYS A 11 -54.17 -5.18 -33.54
CA LYS A 11 -55.04 -6.29 -33.13
C LYS A 11 -54.30 -7.04 -32.03
N TRP A 12 -54.96 -7.21 -30.88
CA TRP A 12 -54.41 -7.97 -29.77
C TRP A 12 -54.66 -9.44 -30.04
N ASP A 13 -53.61 -10.17 -30.43
CA ASP A 13 -53.72 -11.60 -30.70
C ASP A 13 -53.76 -12.38 -29.39
N LYS A 14 -54.97 -12.85 -29.02
CA LYS A 14 -55.23 -13.53 -27.73
C LYS A 14 -54.23 -14.66 -27.44
N ASN A 15 -53.88 -15.45 -28.46
CA ASN A 15 -52.92 -16.57 -28.33
C ASN A 15 -51.49 -16.10 -28.01
N GLU A 16 -51.07 -14.95 -28.51
CA GLU A 16 -49.74 -14.40 -28.23
C GLU A 16 -49.67 -13.88 -26.78
N TYR A 17 -50.72 -13.17 -26.36
CA TYR A 17 -50.83 -12.67 -24.99
C TYR A 17 -51.04 -13.78 -23.96
N GLU A 18 -51.72 -14.87 -24.30
CA GLU A 18 -51.83 -16.07 -23.47
C GLU A 18 -50.48 -16.77 -23.30
N LYS A 19 -49.67 -16.86 -24.36
CA LYS A 19 -48.29 -17.37 -24.25
C LYS A 19 -47.39 -16.48 -23.40
N LEU A 20 -47.45 -15.17 -23.60
CA LEU A 20 -46.72 -14.19 -22.78
C LEU A 20 -47.14 -14.22 -21.30
N ALA A 21 -48.44 -14.43 -21.04
CA ALA A 21 -48.96 -14.57 -19.68
C ALA A 21 -48.49 -15.88 -19.05
N ALA A 22 -48.54 -16.99 -19.80
CA ALA A 22 -48.03 -18.28 -19.36
C ALA A 22 -46.52 -18.23 -19.09
N GLU A 23 -45.73 -17.55 -19.91
CA GLU A 23 -44.29 -17.37 -19.73
C GLU A 23 -43.96 -16.49 -18.52
N ARG A 24 -44.75 -15.44 -18.25
CA ARG A 24 -44.62 -14.65 -17.01
C ARG A 24 -44.98 -15.46 -15.77
N LEU A 25 -46.01 -16.29 -15.86
CA LEU A 25 -46.46 -17.15 -14.76
C LEU A 25 -45.42 -18.24 -14.51
N LEU A 26 -44.86 -18.83 -15.56
CA LEU A 26 -43.80 -19.82 -15.49
C LEU A 26 -42.50 -19.20 -14.96
N ASN A 27 -42.15 -17.96 -15.32
CA ASN A 27 -41.01 -17.26 -14.70
C ASN A 27 -41.25 -16.82 -13.25
N GLN A 28 -42.51 -16.66 -12.82
CA GLN A 28 -42.85 -16.39 -11.42
C GLN A 28 -42.92 -17.66 -10.56
N VAL A 29 -43.36 -18.77 -11.15
CA VAL A 29 -43.56 -20.06 -10.49
C VAL A 29 -42.33 -20.95 -10.58
N ALA A 30 -41.50 -20.80 -11.61
CA ALA A 30 -40.20 -21.43 -11.66
C ALA A 30 -39.41 -20.89 -10.48
N PRO A 31 -39.11 -21.72 -9.46
CA PRO A 31 -38.06 -21.34 -8.54
C PRO A 31 -36.84 -21.12 -9.43
N LYS A 32 -36.20 -19.95 -9.32
CA LYS A 32 -34.82 -19.87 -9.78
C LYS A 32 -34.11 -20.96 -9.00
N GLU A 33 -33.86 -22.08 -9.65
CA GLU A 33 -32.90 -23.08 -9.20
C GLU A 33 -31.55 -22.39 -9.29
N GLU A 34 -31.30 -21.51 -8.33
CA GLU A 34 -29.96 -21.11 -7.99
C GLU A 34 -29.33 -22.39 -7.47
N GLU A 35 -28.58 -23.07 -8.35
CA GLU A 35 -27.68 -24.15 -7.97
C GLU A 35 -27.04 -23.76 -6.64
N PRO A 36 -26.96 -24.66 -5.65
CA PRO A 36 -26.39 -24.32 -4.37
C PRO A 36 -24.92 -23.98 -4.59
N VAL A 37 -24.64 -22.69 -4.80
CA VAL A 37 -23.30 -22.15 -4.99
C VAL A 37 -22.53 -22.61 -3.77
N GLN A 38 -21.60 -23.54 -3.98
CA GLN A 38 -20.75 -24.04 -2.93
C GLN A 38 -19.96 -22.86 -2.42
N ARG A 39 -20.45 -22.28 -1.32
CA ARG A 39 -19.87 -21.09 -0.74
C ARG A 39 -18.48 -21.46 -0.28
N GLU A 40 -17.49 -20.79 -0.84
CA GLU A 40 -16.11 -21.03 -0.47
C GLU A 40 -15.94 -20.87 1.04
N ASN A 41 -15.08 -21.71 1.62
CA ASN A 41 -14.75 -21.65 3.02
C ASN A 41 -14.12 -20.29 3.37
N LEU A 42 -14.21 -19.91 4.64
CA LEU A 42 -13.70 -18.64 5.14
C LEU A 42 -12.19 -18.52 4.90
N LYS A 43 -11.81 -17.81 3.84
CA LYS A 43 -10.41 -17.45 3.58
C LYS A 43 -9.99 -16.31 4.52
N ARG A 44 -8.74 -16.36 4.97
CA ARG A 44 -8.14 -15.24 5.70
C ARG A 44 -7.94 -14.09 4.72
N ARG A 45 -8.21 -12.86 5.15
CA ARG A 45 -7.97 -11.66 4.34
C ARG A 45 -6.46 -11.41 4.20
N ASP A 46 -6.02 -11.15 2.97
CA ASP A 46 -4.62 -10.91 2.65
C ASP A 46 -4.23 -9.42 2.69
N TYR A 47 -5.20 -8.51 2.77
CA TYR A 47 -4.97 -7.08 2.90
C TYR A 47 -5.29 -6.56 4.31
N LYS A 48 -4.44 -5.65 4.79
CA LYS A 48 -4.69 -4.89 6.02
C LYS A 48 -5.68 -3.77 5.69
N VAL A 49 -6.74 -3.66 6.48
CA VAL A 49 -7.72 -2.58 6.32
C VAL A 49 -7.11 -1.32 6.92
N ASP A 50 -6.81 -0.33 6.07
CA ASP A 50 -6.21 0.93 6.48
C ASP A 50 -7.28 1.94 6.89
N LEU A 51 -7.48 2.06 8.21
CA LEU A 51 -8.43 2.97 8.84
C LEU A 51 -7.81 4.35 9.12
N ASP A 52 -6.48 4.46 9.03
CA ASP A 52 -5.73 5.63 9.51
C ASP A 52 -5.60 6.74 8.46
N SER A 53 -5.75 6.44 7.18
CA SER A 53 -5.49 7.39 6.08
C SER A 53 -6.46 8.57 6.01
N LYS A 54 -7.59 8.47 6.72
CA LYS A 54 -8.62 9.51 6.81
C LYS A 54 -8.66 10.23 8.17
N LEU A 55 -7.75 9.92 9.09
CA LEU A 55 -7.65 10.62 10.37
C LEU A 55 -7.17 12.07 10.13
N GLY A 56 -7.85 13.04 10.78
CA GLY A 56 -7.48 14.46 10.73
C GLY A 56 -7.87 15.23 9.47
N LYS A 57 -8.54 14.62 8.49
CA LYS A 57 -9.01 15.30 7.27
C LYS A 57 -10.48 15.69 7.42
N SER A 58 -10.78 16.98 7.46
CA SER A 58 -12.14 17.49 7.38
C SER A 58 -12.59 17.54 5.91
N VAL A 59 -13.65 16.79 5.58
CA VAL A 59 -14.27 16.80 4.24
C VAL A 59 -15.61 17.50 4.35
N VAL A 60 -15.81 18.53 3.52
CA VAL A 60 -17.10 19.24 3.43
C VAL A 60 -18.08 18.36 2.65
N ILE A 61 -19.16 17.93 3.31
CA ILE A 61 -20.17 17.05 2.73
C ILE A 61 -21.30 17.91 2.16
N ASN A 62 -21.42 17.96 0.83
CA ASN A 62 -22.58 18.53 0.15
C ASN A 62 -23.64 17.45 -0.14
N LYS A 63 -24.91 17.84 -0.29
CA LYS A 63 -26.04 16.91 -0.58
C LYS A 63 -25.87 16.08 -1.86
N ASN A 64 -25.02 16.52 -2.80
CA ASN A 64 -24.75 15.83 -4.06
C ASN A 64 -23.47 14.97 -4.04
N THR A 65 -22.77 14.86 -2.92
CA THR A 65 -21.57 14.02 -2.84
C THR A 65 -21.95 12.54 -2.82
N PRO A 66 -21.26 11.68 -3.60
CA PRO A 66 -21.55 10.25 -3.61
C PRO A 66 -21.31 9.67 -2.22
N THR A 67 -22.13 8.69 -1.84
CA THR A 67 -22.14 8.02 -0.53
C THR A 67 -20.75 7.47 -0.13
N SER A 68 -19.89 7.16 -1.11
CA SER A 68 -18.51 6.71 -0.91
C SER A 68 -17.55 7.78 -0.38
N GLN A 69 -17.89 9.07 -0.57
CA GLN A 69 -17.14 10.23 -0.06
C GLN A 69 -17.86 10.94 1.10
N SER A 70 -19.06 10.49 1.46
CA SER A 70 -19.72 10.97 2.66
C SER A 70 -18.94 10.53 3.91
N GLY A 71 -18.95 11.34 4.97
CA GLY A 71 -18.16 11.09 6.17
C GLY A 71 -18.43 9.71 6.77
N GLY A 72 -17.39 8.88 6.85
CA GLY A 72 -17.45 7.51 7.37
C GLY A 72 -16.63 6.52 6.53
N TYR A 73 -16.71 5.26 6.93
CA TYR A 73 -16.19 4.11 6.19
C TYR A 73 -17.28 3.56 5.27
N TYR A 74 -16.97 3.44 3.98
CA TYR A 74 -17.89 2.92 2.97
C TYR A 74 -17.58 1.46 2.66
N CYS A 75 -18.62 0.62 2.63
CA CYS A 75 -18.51 -0.78 2.20
C CYS A 75 -19.09 -0.96 0.79
N ASN A 76 -18.27 -1.42 -0.16
CA ASN A 76 -18.67 -1.63 -1.56
C ASN A 76 -19.63 -2.81 -1.77
N VAL A 77 -19.69 -3.75 -0.82
CA VAL A 77 -20.48 -4.99 -0.96
C VAL A 77 -21.91 -4.82 -0.43
N CYS A 78 -22.12 -3.85 0.46
CA CYS A 78 -23.40 -3.63 1.14
C CYS A 78 -23.93 -2.20 0.97
N ASP A 79 -23.23 -1.36 0.20
CA ASP A 79 -23.57 0.05 -0.07
C ASP A 79 -24.02 0.84 1.18
N CYS A 80 -23.38 0.57 2.32
CA CYS A 80 -23.68 1.21 3.58
C CYS A 80 -22.49 2.06 4.07
N VAL A 81 -22.81 3.22 4.64
CA VAL A 81 -21.84 4.09 5.32
C VAL A 81 -21.86 3.77 6.80
N VAL A 82 -20.71 3.36 7.32
CA VAL A 82 -20.51 3.09 8.73
C VAL A 82 -19.67 4.21 9.33
N LYS A 83 -20.12 4.80 10.44
CA LYS A 83 -19.48 5.99 11.04
C LYS A 83 -18.22 5.65 11.84
N ASP A 84 -18.19 4.48 12.47
CA ASP A 84 -17.12 4.06 13.37
C ASP A 84 -16.22 2.99 12.75
N SER A 85 -14.95 2.99 13.13
CA SER A 85 -13.97 2.01 12.67
C SER A 85 -14.27 0.60 13.18
N ILE A 86 -14.73 0.47 14.43
CA ILE A 86 -15.11 -0.82 15.04
C ILE A 86 -16.32 -1.40 14.31
N ASN A 87 -17.35 -0.58 14.08
CA ASN A 87 -18.55 -1.01 13.37
C ASN A 87 -18.24 -1.36 11.90
N PHE A 88 -17.24 -0.74 11.26
CA PHE A 88 -16.81 -1.13 9.92
C PHE A 88 -16.12 -2.51 9.91
N LEU A 89 -15.28 -2.79 10.91
CA LEU A 89 -14.70 -4.13 11.09
C LEU A 89 -15.78 -5.18 11.37
N ASP A 90 -16.76 -4.86 12.21
CA ASP A 90 -17.89 -5.75 12.50
C ASP A 90 -18.83 -5.91 11.29
N HIS A 91 -18.95 -4.89 10.45
CA HIS A 91 -19.70 -4.98 9.20
C HIS A 91 -19.02 -5.92 8.20
N ILE A 92 -17.70 -5.80 7.97
CA ILE A 92 -16.94 -6.69 7.09
C ILE A 92 -16.92 -8.13 7.65
N ASN A 93 -16.91 -8.28 8.97
CA ASN A 93 -17.06 -9.58 9.65
C ASN A 93 -18.52 -10.06 9.73
N GLY A 94 -19.48 -9.25 9.31
CA GLY A 94 -20.90 -9.53 9.45
C GLY A 94 -21.38 -10.66 8.53
N LYS A 95 -22.33 -11.46 9.01
CA LYS A 95 -22.94 -12.55 8.22
C LYS A 95 -23.59 -12.06 6.91
N LYS A 96 -24.07 -10.82 6.86
CA LYS A 96 -24.67 -10.22 5.65
C LYS A 96 -23.59 -9.91 4.60
N HIS A 97 -22.49 -9.29 5.01
CA HIS A 97 -21.36 -8.99 4.13
C HIS A 97 -20.74 -10.27 3.57
N GLN A 98 -20.48 -11.25 4.45
CA GLN A 98 -19.90 -12.54 4.05
C GLN A 98 -20.80 -13.34 3.10
N ARG A 99 -22.12 -13.24 3.26
CA ARG A 99 -23.10 -13.89 2.39
C ARG A 99 -23.10 -13.28 0.98
N ASN A 100 -23.01 -11.97 0.87
CA ASN A 100 -22.91 -11.29 -0.42
C ASN A 100 -21.58 -11.60 -1.13
N LEU A 101 -20.50 -11.82 -0.36
CA LEU A 101 -19.22 -12.31 -0.86
C LEU A 101 -19.21 -13.79 -1.26
N GLY A 102 -20.33 -14.51 -1.07
CA GLY A 102 -20.42 -15.93 -1.42
C GLY A 102 -19.59 -16.85 -0.53
N MET A 103 -19.14 -16.39 0.64
CA MET A 103 -18.35 -17.19 1.56
C MET A 103 -19.20 -17.69 2.73
N SER A 104 -18.88 -18.88 3.25
CA SER A 104 -19.50 -19.39 4.48
C SER A 104 -18.61 -19.08 5.69
N MET A 105 -19.20 -18.82 6.87
CA MET A 105 -18.45 -18.67 8.12
C MET A 105 -17.88 -19.99 8.67
N LYS A 106 -18.02 -21.10 7.92
CA LYS A 106 -17.48 -22.39 8.33
C LYS A 106 -16.00 -22.42 7.99
N VAL A 107 -15.17 -22.51 9.02
CA VAL A 107 -13.73 -22.72 8.91
C VAL A 107 -13.48 -24.22 8.92
N GLU A 108 -12.71 -24.73 7.97
CA GLU A 108 -12.27 -26.13 7.97
C GLU A 108 -11.33 -26.40 9.15
N ARG A 109 -11.39 -27.61 9.71
CA ARG A 109 -10.46 -28.02 10.75
C ARG A 109 -9.07 -28.19 10.12
N SER A 110 -8.06 -27.56 10.73
CA SER A 110 -6.69 -27.61 10.24
C SER A 110 -6.11 -29.02 10.34
N THR A 111 -5.39 -29.46 9.30
CA THR A 111 -4.64 -30.72 9.30
C THR A 111 -3.25 -30.54 9.92
N VAL A 112 -2.59 -31.63 10.30
CA VAL A 112 -1.24 -31.61 10.90
C VAL A 112 -0.21 -30.99 9.95
N ASP A 113 -0.34 -31.23 8.64
CA ASP A 113 0.60 -30.73 7.64
C ASP A 113 0.48 -29.20 7.46
N GLN A 114 -0.74 -28.65 7.49
CA GLN A 114 -0.97 -27.20 7.48
C GLN A 114 -0.33 -26.51 8.69
N VAL A 115 -0.34 -27.17 9.85
CA VAL A 115 0.28 -26.65 11.07
C VAL A 115 1.82 -26.64 10.94
N LYS A 116 2.42 -27.70 10.40
CA LYS A 116 3.87 -27.75 10.14
C LYS A 116 4.31 -26.65 9.17
N GLU A 117 3.58 -26.45 8.08
CA GLU A 117 3.86 -25.38 7.11
C GLU A 117 3.76 -23.98 7.75
N ARG A 118 2.75 -23.76 8.61
CA ARG A 118 2.63 -22.51 9.38
C ARG A 118 3.80 -22.29 10.32
N PHE A 119 4.27 -23.32 11.02
CA PHE A 119 5.45 -23.23 11.88
C PHE A 119 6.72 -22.90 11.08
N GLN A 120 6.91 -23.51 9.91
CA GLN A 120 8.04 -23.18 9.04
C GLN A 120 7.97 -21.74 8.53
N GLN A 121 6.80 -21.28 8.08
CA GLN A 121 6.60 -19.89 7.65
C GLN A 121 6.86 -18.90 8.80
N ASN A 122 6.39 -19.21 10.02
CA ASN A 122 6.61 -18.34 11.17
C ASN A 122 8.08 -18.32 11.58
N LYS A 123 8.76 -19.46 11.54
CA LYS A 123 10.21 -19.54 11.78
C LYS A 123 10.99 -18.70 10.76
N LYS A 124 10.69 -18.82 9.46
CA LYS A 124 11.29 -17.98 8.40
C LYS A 124 11.06 -16.49 8.65
N LYS A 125 9.85 -16.08 9.01
CA LYS A 125 9.55 -14.67 9.33
C LYS A 125 10.30 -14.16 10.57
N MET A 126 10.50 -15.02 11.56
CA MET A 126 11.31 -14.67 12.74
C MET A 126 12.80 -14.54 12.39
N GLU A 127 13.32 -15.44 11.56
CA GLU A 127 14.70 -15.38 11.05
C GLU A 127 14.93 -14.15 10.16
N GLU A 128 14.00 -13.79 9.29
CA GLU A 128 14.05 -12.55 8.48
C GLU A 128 14.12 -11.32 9.38
N LYS A 129 13.23 -11.21 10.38
CA LYS A 129 13.29 -10.12 11.36
C LYS A 129 14.62 -10.07 12.09
N GLN A 130 15.15 -11.22 12.51
CA GLN A 130 16.46 -11.29 13.18
C GLN A 130 17.60 -10.81 12.26
N LYS A 131 17.57 -11.19 10.98
CA LYS A 131 18.53 -10.71 9.97
C LYS A 131 18.39 -9.22 9.73
N ASP A 132 17.17 -8.67 9.71
CA ASP A 132 16.93 -7.24 9.58
C ASP A 132 17.51 -6.47 10.77
N TYR A 133 17.33 -6.97 11.99
CA TYR A 133 17.95 -6.41 13.20
C TYR A 133 19.48 -6.51 13.15
N GLU A 134 20.04 -7.61 12.65
CA GLU A 134 21.49 -7.77 12.51
C GLU A 134 22.07 -6.83 11.43
N LEU A 135 21.35 -6.67 10.31
CA LEU A 135 21.72 -5.74 9.24
C LEU A 135 21.66 -4.30 9.74
N GLU A 136 20.61 -3.91 10.46
CA GLU A 136 20.49 -2.59 11.06
C GLU A 136 21.63 -2.31 12.05
N ARG A 137 22.02 -3.31 12.85
CA ARG A 137 23.17 -3.18 13.77
C ARG A 137 24.48 -2.96 13.02
N ARG A 138 24.77 -3.75 11.98
CA ARG A 138 25.97 -3.59 11.15
C ARG A 138 26.00 -2.23 10.44
N LEU A 139 24.84 -1.76 9.97
CA LEU A 139 24.72 -0.46 9.30
C LEU A 139 24.94 0.69 10.28
N ARG A 140 24.50 0.54 11.53
CA ARG A 140 24.76 1.49 12.62
C ARG A 140 26.25 1.55 12.98
N GLU A 141 26.89 0.40 13.13
CA GLU A 141 28.34 0.32 13.42
C GLU A 141 29.18 0.94 12.29
N ALA A 142 28.87 0.63 11.02
CA ALA A 142 29.57 1.24 9.88
C ALA A 142 29.38 2.76 9.82
N LYS A 143 28.18 3.25 10.15
CA LYS A 143 27.90 4.69 10.21
C LYS A 143 28.70 5.38 11.32
N GLU A 144 28.80 4.75 12.49
CA GLU A 144 29.62 5.24 13.60
C GLU A 144 31.12 5.24 13.26
N GLU A 145 31.62 4.24 12.53
CA GLU A 145 33.00 4.22 12.04
C GLU A 145 33.28 5.32 11.02
N GLU A 146 32.36 5.54 10.07
CA GLU A 146 32.50 6.64 9.13
C GLU A 146 32.46 8.00 9.82
N ASP A 147 31.60 8.17 10.81
CA ASP A 147 31.48 9.44 11.55
C ASP A 147 32.73 9.67 12.41
N ARG A 148 33.26 8.63 13.08
CA ARG A 148 34.58 8.67 13.73
C ARG A 148 35.70 9.02 12.75
N TYR A 149 35.70 8.44 11.54
CA TYR A 149 36.70 8.76 10.53
C TYR A 149 36.56 10.21 10.01
N LYS A 150 35.33 10.69 9.81
CA LYS A 150 35.04 12.08 9.43
C LYS A 150 35.48 13.05 10.52
N GLU A 151 35.25 12.72 11.79
CA GLU A 151 35.72 13.49 12.94
C GLU A 151 37.24 13.52 13.01
N HIS A 152 37.91 12.37 12.91
CA HIS A 152 39.37 12.29 12.87
C HIS A 152 39.96 13.07 11.70
N ARG A 153 39.30 13.07 10.53
CA ARG A 153 39.70 13.86 9.36
C ARG A 153 39.49 15.36 9.57
N LYS A 154 38.39 15.76 10.22
CA LYS A 154 38.12 17.16 10.59
C LYS A 154 39.11 17.65 11.64
N GLU A 155 39.44 16.84 12.63
CA GLU A 155 40.40 17.16 13.68
C GLU A 155 41.82 17.29 13.11
N LYS A 156 42.28 16.34 12.29
CA LYS A 156 43.56 16.46 11.56
C LYS A 156 43.62 17.71 10.69
N ARG A 157 42.49 18.13 10.09
CA ARG A 157 42.42 19.40 9.33
C ARG A 157 42.49 20.63 10.23
N LYS A 158 41.88 20.59 11.42
CA LYS A 158 41.95 21.67 12.43
C LYS A 158 43.34 21.77 13.05
N GLU A 159 43.96 20.65 13.39
CA GLU A 159 45.31 20.58 13.93
C GLU A 159 46.34 21.08 12.92
N ARG A 160 46.23 20.70 11.64
CA ARG A 160 47.06 21.26 10.56
C ARG A 160 46.89 22.77 10.42
N LYS A 161 45.68 23.31 10.59
CA LYS A 161 45.44 24.76 10.58
C LYS A 161 46.08 25.44 11.79
N ARG A 162 45.93 24.89 13.00
CA ARG A 162 46.58 25.43 14.20
C ARG A 162 48.10 25.38 14.12
N LYS A 163 48.66 24.29 13.58
CA LYS A 163 50.11 24.14 13.39
C LYS A 163 50.63 25.08 12.30
N ALA A 164 49.85 25.35 11.26
CA ALA A 164 50.17 26.37 10.26
C ALA A 164 50.15 27.78 10.86
N GLU A 165 49.18 28.11 11.73
CA GLU A 165 49.14 29.39 12.46
C GLU A 165 50.32 29.54 13.44
N ASP A 166 50.75 28.46 14.08
CA ASP A 166 51.89 28.47 15.02
C ASP A 166 53.24 28.55 14.28
N THR A 167 53.37 27.89 13.13
CA THR A 167 54.57 28.01 12.27
C THR A 167 54.64 29.32 11.48
N ASP A 168 53.52 30.01 11.26
CA ASP A 168 53.48 31.36 10.70
C ASP A 168 53.99 32.41 11.72
N PHE A 169 53.91 32.13 13.02
CA PHE A 169 54.46 32.98 14.08
C PHE A 169 55.97 32.76 14.31
N GLU A 170 56.52 31.58 13.99
CA GLU A 170 57.92 31.22 14.26
C GLU A 170 58.83 31.13 13.00
N SER A 171 58.28 31.23 11.78
CA SER A 171 59.04 31.06 10.52
C SER A 171 58.87 32.22 9.53
N GLY A 172 59.33 33.41 9.92
CA GLY A 172 59.40 34.58 9.03
C GLY A 172 60.46 34.51 7.92
N GLY A 173 60.75 33.34 7.31
CA GLY A 173 61.84 33.27 6.31
C GLY A 173 62.06 32.01 5.47
N MET A 174 61.12 31.05 5.35
CA MET A 174 61.41 29.78 4.64
C MET A 174 60.34 29.31 3.61
N THR A 175 59.51 30.20 3.07
CA THR A 175 58.27 29.84 2.35
C THR A 175 58.31 30.00 0.81
N ASP A 176 59.36 29.52 0.14
CA ASP A 176 59.37 29.41 -1.34
C ASP A 176 59.73 27.98 -1.81
N ASP A 177 60.87 27.44 -1.36
CA ASP A 177 61.32 26.10 -1.76
C ASP A 177 60.45 24.96 -1.23
N MET A 178 59.91 25.08 -0.02
CA MET A 178 59.06 24.02 0.57
C MET A 178 57.65 23.97 -0.05
N ALA A 179 57.16 25.08 -0.61
CA ALA A 179 55.89 25.15 -1.32
C ALA A 179 55.95 24.52 -2.73
N ALA A 180 57.12 24.62 -3.38
CA ALA A 180 57.41 23.94 -4.65
C ALA A 180 57.52 22.42 -4.49
N ILE A 181 58.12 21.94 -3.39
CA ILE A 181 58.24 20.50 -3.06
C ILE A 181 56.89 19.86 -2.72
N MET A 182 55.96 20.61 -2.11
CA MET A 182 54.62 20.13 -1.73
C MET A 182 53.55 20.28 -2.83
N GLY A 183 53.94 20.64 -4.06
CA GLY A 183 53.05 20.66 -5.23
C GLY A 183 51.99 21.77 -5.24
N PHE A 184 52.21 22.88 -4.52
CA PHE A 184 51.30 24.03 -4.49
C PHE A 184 51.53 25.04 -5.62
N SER A 185 52.28 24.66 -6.66
CA SER A 185 52.54 25.53 -7.82
C SER A 185 51.33 25.61 -8.76
N GLY A 186 50.57 26.70 -8.63
CA GLY A 186 49.92 27.37 -9.76
C GLY A 186 48.68 26.72 -10.38
N PHE A 187 47.51 26.93 -9.76
CA PHE A 187 46.24 26.93 -10.48
C PHE A 187 45.79 28.38 -10.72
N GLY A 188 46.34 28.99 -11.77
CA GLY A 188 46.08 30.40 -12.12
C GLY A 188 46.43 30.70 -13.57
N GLY A 189 45.70 30.08 -14.49
CA GLY A 189 45.83 30.33 -15.93
C GLY A 189 45.48 31.77 -16.29
N SER A 190 46.39 32.43 -17.02
CA SER A 190 46.26 33.80 -17.51
C SER A 190 45.09 33.97 -18.48
N LYS A 191 44.36 35.09 -18.38
CA LYS A 191 43.68 35.67 -19.55
C LYS A 191 43.64 37.20 -19.44
N LYS A 192 44.66 37.84 -19.99
CA LYS A 192 44.59 39.20 -20.53
C LYS A 192 44.82 39.07 -22.04
N ASN A 193 43.83 39.42 -22.85
CA ASN A 193 44.09 40.25 -24.02
C ASN A 193 42.78 40.73 -24.68
N SER A 194 42.79 42.03 -24.95
CA SER A 194 42.02 42.81 -25.93
C SER A 194 40.49 42.83 -25.89
#